data_AF-A0A2V9KHS0-F1
#
_entry.id   AF-A0A2V9KHS0-F1
#
_cell.length_a   1.000
_cell.length_b   1.000
_cell.length_c   1.000
_cell.angle_alpha   90.00
_cell.angle_beta   90.00
_cell.angle_gamma   90.00
#
_symmetry.space_group_name_H-M   'P 1'
#
loop_
_entity.id
_entity.type
_entity.pdbx_description
1 polymer ?
#
loop_
_entity_poly.entity_id
_entity_poly.type
_entity_poly.pdbx_seq_one_letter_code
_entity_poly.pdbx_strand_id
1 'polypeptide(L)'
;MHHGHADENSIALLMSGKSVLLHDGGYRPELPSGPAGEWRADYFHNRVVARKNERGKTQDLFEFIRNSGAYRRVRTQKIDFLRFKDVDVSRTRLIDDELGYQWDRIITWVRSKNLFVVVDGIKALRGDYFTFTNLWHTRKVLGQDKQSFDTAYDRIQTDLLPNEKALLIYFPENSSGKQIGTYKETRHFQDETAIYQTISSFYKAGDTECFITTLQPHDQGAAEAARRLTQP
;
A
#
# COMPACT_ATOMS: atom_id res chain seq x y z
N MET A 1 -14.43 -23.13 1.19
CA MET A 1 -14.61 -21.66 1.15
C MET A 1 -13.55 -21.04 2.04
N HIS A 2 -12.64 -20.22 1.50
CA HIS A 2 -11.62 -19.55 2.30
C HIS A 2 -12.23 -18.27 2.89
N HIS A 3 -12.09 -18.03 4.19
CA HIS A 3 -12.65 -16.86 4.90
C HIS A 3 -11.62 -15.74 5.14
N GLY A 4 -10.36 -15.94 4.75
CA GLY A 4 -9.29 -14.94 4.88
C GLY A 4 -9.26 -13.90 3.76
N HIS A 5 -8.65 -12.75 4.06
CA HIS A 5 -8.31 -11.75 3.06
C HIS A 5 -7.01 -12.16 2.35
N ALA A 6 -6.79 -11.64 1.13
CA ALA A 6 -5.49 -11.65 0.49
C ALA A 6 -4.69 -10.40 0.95
N ASP A 7 -4.49 -10.27 2.25
CA ASP A 7 -3.91 -9.10 2.92
C ASP A 7 -2.45 -9.32 3.36
N GLU A 8 -1.83 -10.42 2.92
CA GLU A 8 -0.49 -10.77 3.35
C GLU A 8 0.50 -9.63 3.03
N ASN A 9 1.35 -9.33 4.01
CA ASN A 9 2.39 -8.30 3.93
C ASN A 9 1.83 -6.85 3.85
N SER A 10 0.54 -6.64 4.13
CA SER A 10 -0.08 -5.32 4.22
C SER A 10 0.21 -4.60 5.54
N ILE A 11 -0.04 -3.28 5.57
CA ILE A 11 -0.17 -2.51 6.80
C ILE A 11 -1.67 -2.38 7.12
N ALA A 12 -2.16 -3.17 8.06
CA ALA A 12 -3.57 -3.22 8.43
C ALA A 12 -4.04 -2.03 9.27
N LEU A 13 -3.13 -1.37 10.00
CA LEU A 13 -3.46 -0.21 10.84
C LEU A 13 -2.22 0.65 11.07
N LEU A 14 -2.39 1.97 10.91
CA LEU A 14 -1.47 2.98 11.42
C LEU A 14 -2.26 4.03 12.17
N MET A 15 -1.87 4.32 13.40
CA MET A 15 -2.50 5.35 14.23
C MET A 15 -1.46 6.27 14.86
N SER A 16 -1.84 7.51 15.08
CA SER A 16 -1.06 8.49 15.84
C SER A 16 -2.00 9.49 16.48
N GLY A 17 -1.74 9.90 17.73
CA GLY A 17 -2.54 10.93 18.41
C GLY A 17 -4.05 10.64 18.40
N LYS A 18 -4.46 9.37 18.58
CA LYS A 18 -5.84 8.87 18.50
C LYS A 18 -6.49 8.89 17.10
N SER A 19 -5.84 9.46 16.10
CA SER A 19 -6.31 9.42 14.71
C SER A 19 -5.92 8.12 14.03
N VAL A 20 -6.83 7.59 13.20
CA VAL A 20 -6.55 6.52 12.24
C VAL A 20 -5.95 7.15 10.98
N LEU A 21 -4.83 6.61 10.52
CA LEU A 21 -4.07 7.12 9.39
C LEU A 21 -4.04 6.13 8.22
N LEU A 22 -4.05 4.83 8.51
CA LEU A 22 -4.28 3.74 7.57
C LEU A 22 -5.14 2.68 8.27
N HIS A 23 -6.00 2.00 7.53
CA HIS A 23 -6.76 0.83 8.03
C HIS A 23 -6.90 -0.25 6.94
N ASP A 24 -7.43 -1.42 7.31
CA ASP A 24 -7.72 -2.56 6.42
C ASP A 24 -8.95 -2.31 5.53
N GLY A 25 -9.11 -3.09 4.45
CA GLY A 25 -10.27 -3.01 3.54
C GLY A 25 -11.62 -3.24 4.22
N GLY A 26 -11.65 -3.96 5.35
CA GLY A 26 -12.85 -4.25 6.12
C GLY A 26 -13.54 -5.56 5.71
N TYR A 27 -14.68 -5.88 6.34
CA TYR A 27 -15.36 -7.17 6.14
C TYR A 27 -16.43 -7.14 5.04
N ARG A 28 -16.46 -8.14 4.15
CA ARG A 28 -17.27 -8.23 2.91
C ARG A 28 -18.72 -7.68 2.98
N PRO A 29 -19.22 -7.06 1.89
CA PRO A 29 -20.59 -6.55 1.81
C PRO A 29 -21.65 -7.65 1.62
N GLU A 30 -21.30 -8.72 0.91
CA GLU A 30 -22.24 -9.80 0.55
C GLU A 30 -21.54 -11.16 0.40
N LEU A 31 -22.31 -12.24 0.26
CA LEU A 31 -21.79 -13.59 0.05
C LEU A 31 -21.63 -13.92 -1.45
N PRO A 32 -20.51 -14.54 -1.88
CA PRO A 32 -19.39 -14.98 -1.08
C PRO A 32 -18.44 -13.85 -0.67
N SER A 33 -18.28 -12.81 -1.51
CA SER A 33 -17.57 -11.55 -1.24
C SER A 33 -17.87 -10.48 -2.31
N GLY A 34 -19.02 -10.55 -2.98
CA GLY A 34 -19.33 -9.72 -4.15
C GLY A 34 -18.60 -10.12 -5.45
N PRO A 35 -18.85 -9.43 -6.57
CA PRO A 35 -18.37 -9.81 -7.90
C PRO A 35 -16.85 -9.69 -8.09
N ALA A 36 -16.17 -8.89 -7.27
CA ALA A 36 -14.72 -8.67 -7.37
C ALA A 36 -13.95 -9.06 -6.09
N GLY A 37 -14.61 -9.76 -5.17
CA GLY A 37 -14.08 -10.10 -3.84
C GLY A 37 -13.88 -8.87 -2.97
N GLU A 38 -14.85 -7.97 -3.02
CA GLU A 38 -15.00 -6.75 -2.26
C GLU A 38 -14.40 -6.89 -0.86
N TRP A 39 -13.37 -6.06 -0.65
CA TRP A 39 -12.59 -5.83 0.57
C TRP A 39 -11.71 -6.98 1.03
N ARG A 40 -11.78 -8.12 0.36
CA ARG A 40 -10.97 -9.31 0.65
C ARG A 40 -9.90 -9.57 -0.39
N ALA A 41 -10.08 -9.10 -1.62
CA ALA A 41 -9.06 -9.13 -2.65
C ALA A 41 -7.84 -8.28 -2.27
N ASP A 42 -6.69 -8.60 -2.84
CA ASP A 42 -5.39 -8.00 -2.51
C ASP A 42 -5.32 -6.48 -2.73
N TYR A 43 -6.03 -5.98 -3.74
CA TYR A 43 -5.99 -4.57 -4.10
C TYR A 43 -6.81 -3.65 -3.17
N PHE A 44 -7.53 -4.19 -2.19
CA PHE A 44 -8.19 -3.40 -1.16
C PHE A 44 -7.31 -3.12 0.07
N HIS A 45 -6.05 -3.57 0.07
CA HIS A 45 -5.16 -3.54 1.24
C HIS A 45 -3.93 -2.65 1.00
N ASN A 46 -3.35 -2.09 2.07
CA ASN A 46 -2.15 -1.25 1.98
C ASN A 46 -0.90 -2.11 1.71
N ARG A 47 -0.74 -2.58 0.47
CA ARG A 47 0.24 -3.59 0.05
C ARG A 47 0.70 -3.38 -1.40
N VAL A 48 1.71 -4.13 -1.80
CA VAL A 48 2.00 -4.34 -3.22
C VAL A 48 1.05 -5.38 -3.80
N VAL A 49 0.50 -5.06 -4.98
CA VAL A 49 -0.27 -5.93 -5.84
C VAL A 49 0.57 -6.30 -7.07
N ALA A 50 0.58 -7.59 -7.41
CA ALA A 50 1.26 -8.11 -8.59
C ALA A 50 0.24 -8.65 -9.60
N ARG A 51 0.40 -8.30 -10.86
CA ARG A 51 -0.36 -8.85 -11.99
C ARG A 51 0.59 -9.23 -13.11
N LYS A 52 0.14 -10.18 -13.93
CA LYS A 52 0.80 -10.53 -15.19
C LYS A 52 0.43 -9.54 -16.28
N ASN A 53 1.25 -9.54 -17.32
CA ASN A 53 1.14 -8.69 -18.50
C ASN A 53 1.54 -7.24 -18.24
N GLU A 54 1.70 -6.50 -19.32
CA GLU A 54 2.01 -5.07 -19.28
C GLU A 54 0.70 -4.27 -19.30
N ARG A 55 0.52 -3.40 -18.31
CA ARG A 55 -0.55 -2.40 -18.34
C ARG A 55 -0.21 -1.33 -19.36
N GLY A 56 -1.14 -1.04 -20.27
CA GLY A 56 -0.99 0.11 -21.18
C GLY A 56 -0.90 1.42 -20.39
N LYS A 57 -0.03 2.36 -20.79
CA LYS A 57 0.20 3.60 -20.02
C LYS A 57 -1.07 4.41 -19.73
N THR A 58 -2.02 4.42 -20.67
CA THR A 58 -3.31 5.12 -20.56
C THR A 58 -4.45 4.24 -20.07
N GLN A 59 -4.21 2.94 -19.86
CA GLN A 59 -5.22 2.02 -19.34
C GLN A 59 -5.50 2.33 -17.88
N ASP A 60 -6.78 2.35 -17.50
CA ASP A 60 -7.17 2.52 -16.11
C ASP A 60 -6.54 1.45 -15.20
N LEU A 61 -5.94 1.89 -14.10
CA LEU A 61 -5.21 0.97 -13.22
C LEU A 61 -6.16 0.06 -12.45
N PHE A 62 -7.27 0.60 -11.94
CA PHE A 62 -8.20 -0.16 -11.12
C PHE A 62 -8.81 -1.31 -11.94
N GLU A 63 -9.26 -1.03 -13.16
CA GLU A 63 -9.75 -2.05 -14.08
C GLU A 63 -8.69 -3.10 -14.42
N PHE A 64 -7.42 -2.70 -14.56
CA PHE A 64 -6.33 -3.64 -14.85
C PHE A 64 -6.00 -4.57 -13.68
N ILE A 65 -5.97 -4.05 -12.44
CA ILE A 65 -5.60 -4.86 -11.26
C ILE A 65 -6.77 -5.65 -10.68
N ARG A 66 -8.01 -5.24 -10.96
CA ARG A 66 -9.21 -5.92 -10.47
C ARG A 66 -9.30 -7.34 -11.03
N ASN A 67 -9.80 -8.25 -10.20
CA ASN A 67 -10.03 -9.64 -10.57
C ASN A 67 -11.29 -10.16 -9.87
N SER A 68 -11.56 -11.47 -9.96
CA SER A 68 -12.70 -12.10 -9.28
C SER A 68 -12.60 -12.12 -7.75
N GLY A 69 -11.49 -11.66 -7.18
CA GLY A 69 -11.20 -11.67 -5.75
C GLY A 69 -11.02 -13.06 -5.14
N ALA A 70 -10.85 -14.08 -5.98
CA ALA A 70 -10.49 -15.41 -5.53
C ALA A 70 -9.14 -15.36 -4.80
N TYR A 71 -9.11 -15.91 -3.58
CA TYR A 71 -7.89 -15.98 -2.78
C TYR A 71 -6.81 -16.77 -3.51
N ARG A 72 -5.60 -16.19 -3.58
CA ARG A 72 -4.41 -16.83 -4.14
C ARG A 72 -3.49 -17.21 -3.01
N ARG A 73 -3.14 -18.48 -2.94
CA ARG A 73 -2.30 -18.99 -1.85
C ARG A 73 -0.88 -18.50 -2.04
N VAL A 74 -0.35 -17.86 -0.99
CA VAL A 74 1.05 -17.44 -0.92
C VAL A 74 1.74 -18.08 0.28
N ARG A 75 3.06 -18.00 0.30
CA ARG A 75 3.87 -18.32 1.48
C ARG A 75 4.34 -17.03 2.11
N THR A 76 4.34 -16.97 3.43
CA THR A 76 4.82 -15.80 4.17
C THR A 76 5.88 -16.18 5.20
N GLN A 77 6.79 -15.25 5.47
CA GLN A 77 7.84 -15.41 6.47
C GLN A 77 8.03 -14.10 7.23
N LYS A 78 8.15 -14.19 8.55
CA LYS A 78 8.74 -13.14 9.37
C LYS A 78 10.26 -13.32 9.29
N ILE A 79 10.97 -12.33 8.75
CA ILE A 79 12.43 -12.39 8.57
C ILE A 79 13.11 -11.68 9.74
N ASP A 80 12.87 -10.38 9.87
CA ASP A 80 13.50 -9.54 10.89
C ASP A 80 12.43 -8.79 11.71
N PHE A 81 12.67 -8.64 13.01
CA PHE A 81 11.90 -7.77 13.88
C PHE A 81 12.80 -7.26 15.00
N LEU A 82 13.48 -6.15 14.71
CA LEU A 82 14.61 -5.64 15.45
C LEU A 82 14.28 -4.28 16.05
N ARG A 83 14.74 -4.07 17.28
CA ARG A 83 14.63 -2.80 18.00
C ARG A 83 16.03 -2.28 18.27
N PHE A 84 16.32 -1.09 17.79
CA PHE A 84 17.56 -0.38 18.05
C PHE A 84 17.25 0.90 18.85
N LYS A 85 18.31 1.63 19.22
CA LYS A 85 18.20 2.88 19.98
C LYS A 85 17.31 3.91 19.26
N ASP A 86 17.59 4.14 17.99
CA ASP A 86 16.98 5.23 17.22
C ASP A 86 15.93 4.75 16.21
N VAL A 87 15.95 3.46 15.87
CA VAL A 87 15.07 2.87 14.85
C VAL A 87 14.52 1.51 15.27
N ASP A 88 13.28 1.23 14.86
CA ASP A 88 12.73 -0.13 14.84
C ASP A 88 12.60 -0.60 13.40
N VAL A 89 12.97 -1.85 13.13
CA VAL A 89 12.96 -2.43 11.79
C VAL A 89 12.17 -3.72 11.81
N SER A 90 11.24 -3.86 10.87
CA SER A 90 10.62 -5.15 10.55
C SER A 90 10.86 -5.49 9.10
N ARG A 91 11.07 -6.78 8.82
CA ARG A 91 11.12 -7.35 7.48
C ARG A 91 10.26 -8.59 7.43
N THR A 92 9.33 -8.58 6.51
CA THR A 92 8.48 -9.72 6.18
C THR A 92 8.66 -10.06 4.71
N ARG A 93 8.45 -11.32 4.37
CA ARG A 93 8.56 -11.83 3.01
C ARG A 93 7.28 -12.54 2.62
N LEU A 94 6.83 -12.25 1.42
CA LEU A 94 5.80 -12.98 0.70
C LEU A 94 6.45 -13.69 -0.50
N ILE A 95 6.07 -14.92 -0.75
CA ILE A 95 6.43 -15.65 -1.97
C ILE A 95 5.16 -16.17 -2.61
N ASP A 96 4.94 -15.76 -3.85
CA ASP A 96 3.87 -16.25 -4.71
C ASP A 96 4.50 -17.16 -5.77
N ASP A 97 4.43 -18.47 -5.53
CA ASP A 97 4.99 -19.47 -6.44
C ASP A 97 4.19 -19.58 -7.75
N GLU A 98 2.94 -19.14 -7.77
CA GLU A 98 2.04 -19.24 -8.93
C GLU A 98 2.17 -18.04 -9.87
N LEU A 99 2.30 -16.82 -9.35
CA LEU A 99 2.68 -15.65 -10.16
C LEU A 99 4.18 -15.62 -10.43
N GLY A 100 4.98 -16.14 -9.50
CA GLY A 100 6.43 -16.28 -9.62
C GLY A 100 7.18 -15.01 -9.25
N TYR A 101 6.88 -14.48 -8.08
CA TYR A 101 7.64 -13.38 -7.48
C TYR A 101 7.82 -13.61 -5.97
N GLN A 102 8.88 -13.01 -5.44
CA GLN A 102 9.10 -12.84 -4.01
C GLN A 102 9.05 -11.35 -3.70
N TRP A 103 8.46 -10.98 -2.57
CA TRP A 103 8.37 -9.60 -2.15
C TRP A 103 8.73 -9.49 -0.67
N ASP A 104 9.77 -8.71 -0.39
CA ASP A 104 10.13 -8.31 0.96
C ASP A 104 9.58 -6.91 1.23
N ARG A 105 8.83 -6.77 2.32
CA ARG A 105 8.48 -5.46 2.87
C ARG A 105 9.34 -5.19 4.08
N ILE A 106 10.08 -4.09 4.03
CA ILE A 106 10.91 -3.60 5.14
C ILE A 106 10.26 -2.31 5.64
N ILE A 107 9.91 -2.26 6.92
CA ILE A 107 9.38 -1.06 7.57
C ILE A 107 10.37 -0.62 8.63
N THR A 108 10.93 0.58 8.46
CA THR A 108 11.83 1.22 9.42
C THR A 108 11.15 2.41 10.05
N TRP A 109 10.92 2.39 11.36
CA TRP A 109 10.42 3.54 12.11
C TRP A 109 11.58 4.33 12.72
N VAL A 110 11.77 5.57 12.26
CA VAL A 110 12.77 6.51 12.77
C VAL A 110 12.14 7.33 13.89
N ARG A 111 12.47 6.99 15.14
CA ARG A 111 11.79 7.49 16.35
C ARG A 111 11.84 9.01 16.47
N SER A 112 13.02 9.60 16.28
CA SER A 112 13.26 11.03 16.47
C SER A 112 12.47 11.92 15.48
N LYS A 113 12.11 11.37 14.32
CA LYS A 113 11.32 12.06 13.30
C LYS A 113 9.85 11.65 13.29
N ASN A 114 9.50 10.62 14.06
CA ASN A 114 8.22 9.92 13.95
C ASN A 114 7.87 9.56 12.49
N LEU A 115 8.85 9.02 11.76
CA LEU A 115 8.79 8.75 10.33
C LEU A 115 8.88 7.25 10.08
N PHE A 116 8.03 6.71 9.21
CA PHE A 116 8.20 5.34 8.71
C PHE A 116 8.74 5.39 7.29
N VAL A 117 9.78 4.59 7.03
CA VAL A 117 10.29 4.32 5.70
C VAL A 117 9.89 2.89 5.35
N VAL A 118 9.07 2.73 4.33
CA VAL A 118 8.60 1.46 3.79
C VAL A 118 9.35 1.21 2.50
N VAL A 119 10.09 0.11 2.45
CA VAL A 119 10.80 -0.37 1.26
C VAL A 119 10.21 -1.70 0.86
N ASP A 120 9.62 -1.74 -0.33
CA ASP A 120 9.06 -2.93 -0.93
C ASP A 120 10.01 -3.44 -2.02
N GLY A 121 10.83 -4.43 -1.68
CA GLY A 121 11.79 -5.06 -2.58
C GLY A 121 11.21 -6.33 -3.20
N ILE A 122 11.01 -6.32 -4.51
CA ILE A 122 10.36 -7.40 -5.26
C ILE A 122 11.42 -8.08 -6.13
N LYS A 123 11.40 -9.40 -6.18
CA LYS A 123 12.26 -10.23 -7.04
C LYS A 123 11.40 -11.12 -7.92
N ALA A 124 11.56 -11.01 -9.24
CA ALA A 124 10.96 -11.94 -10.17
C ALA A 124 11.62 -13.32 -10.05
N LEU A 125 10.84 -14.38 -9.90
CA LEU A 125 11.33 -15.76 -9.79
C LEU A 125 11.37 -16.48 -11.15
N ARG A 126 10.71 -15.90 -12.17
CA ARG A 126 10.70 -16.37 -13.56
C ARG A 126 10.64 -15.19 -14.51
N GLY A 127 11.08 -15.42 -15.75
CA GLY A 127 10.98 -14.44 -16.82
C GLY A 127 9.53 -14.23 -17.24
N ASP A 128 9.00 -13.01 -17.14
CA ASP A 128 7.65 -12.66 -17.60
C ASP A 128 7.40 -11.15 -17.59
N TYR A 129 6.28 -10.72 -18.18
CA TYR A 129 5.72 -9.39 -17.94
C TYR A 129 5.01 -9.34 -16.58
N PHE A 130 5.37 -8.33 -15.80
CA PHE A 130 4.71 -8.01 -14.55
C PHE A 130 4.31 -6.54 -14.51
N THR A 131 3.14 -6.31 -13.91
CA THR A 131 2.76 -5.01 -13.36
C THR A 131 2.78 -5.12 -11.84
N PHE A 132 3.59 -4.27 -11.21
CA PHE A 132 3.61 -4.12 -9.76
C PHE A 132 3.01 -2.77 -9.39
N THR A 133 2.19 -2.76 -8.35
CA THR A 133 1.51 -1.56 -7.88
C THR A 133 1.55 -1.53 -6.36
N ASN A 134 2.19 -0.52 -5.79
CA ASN A 134 2.09 -0.20 -4.36
C ASN A 134 0.81 0.60 -4.12
N LEU A 135 -0.01 0.19 -3.16
CA LEU A 135 -1.28 0.83 -2.82
C LEU A 135 -1.32 1.33 -1.38
N TRP A 136 -1.88 2.52 -1.22
CA TRP A 136 -2.21 3.14 0.06
C TRP A 136 -3.62 3.71 -0.01
N HIS A 137 -4.36 3.66 1.09
CA HIS A 137 -5.76 4.02 1.07
C HIS A 137 -6.10 5.08 2.11
N THR A 138 -7.03 5.95 1.74
CA THR A 138 -7.50 7.03 2.60
C THR A 138 -8.97 7.35 2.34
N ARG A 139 -9.66 7.88 3.36
CA ARG A 139 -10.98 8.50 3.17
C ARG A 139 -10.88 9.88 2.53
N LYS A 140 -9.91 10.70 2.95
CA LYS A 140 -9.70 12.07 2.44
C LYS A 140 -8.28 12.29 1.95
N VAL A 141 -8.17 13.04 0.86
CA VAL A 141 -6.94 13.68 0.41
C VAL A 141 -7.09 15.17 0.71
N LEU A 142 -6.34 15.66 1.68
CA LEU A 142 -6.35 17.05 2.14
C LEU A 142 -5.53 17.95 1.21
N GLY A 143 -4.49 17.40 0.61
CA GLY A 143 -3.65 18.05 -0.38
C GLY A 143 -2.78 17.04 -1.10
N GLN A 144 -2.32 17.38 -2.30
CA GLN A 144 -1.42 16.53 -3.06
C GLN A 144 -0.48 17.38 -3.93
N ASP A 145 0.69 16.81 -4.22
CA ASP A 145 1.58 17.26 -5.29
C ASP A 145 1.93 16.06 -6.20
N LYS A 146 2.99 16.15 -6.99
CA LYS A 146 3.39 15.11 -7.95
C LYS A 146 3.75 13.77 -7.27
N GLN A 147 4.29 13.80 -6.06
CA GLN A 147 4.84 12.62 -5.36
C GLN A 147 4.36 12.50 -3.90
N SER A 148 3.60 13.47 -3.39
CA SER A 148 3.10 13.48 -2.02
C SER A 148 1.58 13.64 -1.95
N PHE A 149 0.99 13.00 -0.94
CA PHE A 149 -0.42 13.04 -0.61
C PHE A 149 -0.55 13.25 0.89
N ASP A 150 -1.22 14.33 1.31
CA ASP A 150 -1.62 14.56 2.69
C ASP A 150 -3.03 14.00 2.88
N THR A 151 -3.18 13.07 3.82
CA THR A 151 -4.37 12.23 3.93
C THR A 151 -4.90 12.14 5.36
N ALA A 152 -6.20 11.85 5.50
CA ALA A 152 -6.83 11.67 6.80
C ALA A 152 -8.07 10.78 6.73
N TYR A 153 -8.37 10.15 7.87
CA TYR A 153 -9.67 9.56 8.16
C TYR A 153 -10.43 10.44 9.16
N ASP A 154 -11.57 10.95 8.74
CA ASP A 154 -12.52 11.65 9.62
C ASP A 154 -13.60 10.72 10.18
N ARG A 155 -13.81 9.57 9.55
CA ARG A 155 -14.75 8.54 9.98
C ARG A 155 -14.42 7.17 9.41
N ILE A 156 -14.98 6.15 10.04
CA ILE A 156 -15.12 4.80 9.51
C ILE A 156 -16.60 4.42 9.64
N GLN A 157 -17.27 4.22 8.51
CA GLN A 157 -18.73 4.14 8.43
C GLN A 157 -19.41 5.33 9.13
N THR A 158 -20.19 5.05 10.17
CA THR A 158 -20.91 6.02 11.00
C THR A 158 -20.07 6.55 12.16
N ASP A 159 -18.94 5.91 12.47
CA ASP A 159 -18.11 6.28 13.61
C ASP A 159 -17.21 7.45 13.24
N LEU A 160 -17.44 8.58 13.89
CA LEU A 160 -16.57 9.75 13.79
C LEU A 160 -15.26 9.48 14.50
N LEU A 161 -14.16 9.83 13.85
CA LEU A 161 -12.82 9.64 14.39
C LEU A 161 -12.18 10.97 14.76
N PRO A 162 -11.34 11.00 15.82
CA PRO A 162 -10.47 12.13 16.07
C PRO A 162 -9.57 12.40 14.86
N ASN A 163 -9.53 13.64 14.39
CA ASN A 163 -8.79 14.05 13.19
C ASN A 163 -7.61 14.99 13.51
N GLU A 164 -7.07 14.91 14.73
CA GLU A 164 -5.94 15.72 15.21
C GLU A 164 -4.66 15.48 14.40
N LYS A 165 -4.46 14.26 13.89
CA LYS A 165 -3.33 13.90 13.02
C LYS A 165 -3.78 13.63 11.59
N ALA A 166 -2.87 13.93 10.67
CA ALA A 166 -2.93 13.54 9.27
C ALA A 166 -1.67 12.73 8.91
N LEU A 167 -1.68 12.16 7.70
CA LEU A 167 -0.59 11.35 7.19
C LEU A 167 -0.09 11.91 5.86
N LEU A 168 1.18 12.30 5.83
CA LEU A 168 1.87 12.56 4.58
C LEU A 168 2.42 11.24 4.04
N ILE A 169 1.90 10.81 2.91
CA ILE A 169 2.39 9.70 2.10
C ILE A 169 3.25 10.30 0.99
N TYR A 170 4.53 9.93 0.94
CA TYR A 170 5.45 10.46 -0.06
C TYR A 170 6.25 9.35 -0.73
N PHE A 171 6.37 9.44 -2.06
CA PHE A 171 7.15 8.53 -2.90
C PHE A 171 8.48 9.19 -3.27
N PRO A 172 9.56 9.03 -2.47
CA PRO A 172 10.85 9.67 -2.74
C PRO A 172 11.51 9.20 -4.04
N GLU A 173 11.21 7.97 -4.44
CA GLU A 173 11.76 7.34 -5.63
C GLU A 173 10.67 7.30 -6.70
N ASN A 174 10.93 7.90 -7.87
CA ASN A 174 10.02 7.86 -9.02
C ASN A 174 10.82 7.81 -10.33
N SER A 175 11.60 6.74 -10.48
CA SER A 175 12.39 6.43 -11.67
C SER A 175 11.55 6.43 -12.94
N SER A 176 12.21 6.59 -14.08
CA SER A 176 11.59 6.47 -15.40
C SER A 176 10.74 5.20 -15.50
N GLY A 177 9.49 5.34 -15.94
CA GLY A 177 8.54 4.25 -16.09
C GLY A 177 7.53 4.09 -14.94
N LYS A 178 7.79 4.67 -13.76
CA LYS A 178 6.81 4.68 -12.65
C LYS A 178 5.75 5.75 -12.88
N GLN A 179 4.51 5.37 -12.60
CA GLN A 179 3.37 6.27 -12.60
C GLN A 179 2.77 6.34 -11.20
N ILE A 180 2.51 7.57 -10.75
CA ILE A 180 1.79 7.86 -9.52
C ILE A 180 0.39 8.35 -9.88
N GLY A 181 -0.61 7.96 -9.10
CA GLY A 181 -1.97 8.43 -9.31
C GLY A 181 -2.91 7.98 -8.21
N THR A 182 -4.20 8.18 -8.46
CA THR A 182 -5.27 7.76 -7.56
C THR A 182 -6.42 7.16 -8.35
N TYR A 183 -7.24 6.35 -7.68
CA TYR A 183 -8.56 5.95 -8.16
C TYR A 183 -9.53 5.89 -6.97
N LYS A 184 -10.83 5.97 -7.28
CA LYS A 184 -11.90 5.81 -6.29
C LYS A 184 -12.25 4.34 -6.17
N GLU A 185 -12.51 3.92 -4.95
CA GLU A 185 -13.03 2.59 -4.65
C GLU A 185 -13.92 2.65 -3.41
N THR A 186 -14.70 1.60 -3.17
CA THR A 186 -15.46 1.47 -1.94
C THR A 186 -14.74 0.45 -1.05
N ARG A 187 -14.50 0.82 0.20
CA ARG A 187 -13.94 -0.03 1.26
C ARG A 187 -14.77 0.10 2.51
N HIS A 188 -15.01 -1.01 3.20
CA HIS A 188 -15.72 -1.03 4.48
C HIS A 188 -17.01 -0.16 4.50
N PHE A 189 -17.86 -0.34 3.49
CA PHE A 189 -19.12 0.41 3.29
C PHE A 189 -18.98 1.94 3.14
N GLN A 190 -17.80 2.44 2.76
CA GLN A 190 -17.58 3.85 2.47
C GLN A 190 -16.72 4.07 1.24
N ASP A 191 -16.90 5.20 0.57
CA ASP A 191 -16.00 5.57 -0.53
C ASP A 191 -14.62 5.92 0.04
N GLU A 192 -13.57 5.43 -0.59
CA GLU A 192 -12.19 5.74 -0.28
C GLU A 192 -11.43 6.10 -1.56
N THR A 193 -10.20 6.53 -1.39
CA THR A 193 -9.27 6.80 -2.48
C THR A 193 -8.06 5.92 -2.29
N ALA A 194 -7.81 5.07 -3.28
CA ALA A 194 -6.55 4.38 -3.41
C ALA A 194 -5.53 5.34 -4.06
N ILE A 195 -4.37 5.46 -3.45
CA ILE A 195 -3.18 6.17 -3.91
C ILE A 195 -2.19 5.10 -4.33
N TYR A 196 -1.56 5.29 -5.49
CA TYR A 196 -0.67 4.27 -6.02
C TYR A 196 0.61 4.81 -6.60
N GLN A 197 1.62 3.94 -6.61
CA GLN A 197 2.74 3.99 -7.53
C GLN A 197 2.80 2.65 -8.28
N THR A 198 2.88 2.67 -9.61
CA THR A 198 2.83 1.46 -10.45
C THR A 198 3.92 1.48 -11.51
N ILE A 199 4.39 0.30 -11.88
CA ILE A 199 5.28 0.06 -13.01
C ILE A 199 4.89 -1.23 -13.72
N SER A 200 5.05 -1.25 -15.03
CA SER A 200 4.92 -2.46 -15.85
C SER A 200 6.18 -2.64 -16.67
N SER A 201 6.73 -3.86 -16.66
CA SER A 201 7.93 -4.19 -17.43
C SER A 201 8.03 -5.70 -17.65
N PHE A 202 8.90 -6.09 -18.58
CA PHE A 202 9.41 -7.45 -18.63
C PHE A 202 10.54 -7.59 -17.60
N TYR A 203 10.46 -8.62 -16.76
CA TYR A 203 11.48 -8.97 -15.79
C TYR A 203 12.03 -10.36 -16.12
N LYS A 204 13.35 -10.53 -16.09
CA LYS A 204 14.01 -11.85 -16.11
C LYS A 204 13.98 -12.45 -14.71
N ALA A 205 14.16 -13.77 -14.64
CA ALA A 205 14.35 -14.44 -13.36
C ALA A 205 15.56 -13.85 -12.62
N GLY A 206 15.34 -13.38 -11.39
CA GLY A 206 16.36 -12.73 -10.58
C GLY A 206 16.33 -11.20 -10.62
N ASP A 207 15.67 -10.59 -11.62
CA ASP A 207 15.51 -9.14 -11.68
C ASP A 207 14.71 -8.64 -10.48
N THR A 208 14.98 -7.40 -10.07
CA THR A 208 14.36 -6.78 -8.91
C THR A 208 13.65 -5.48 -9.26
N GLU A 209 12.52 -5.24 -8.59
CA GLU A 209 11.82 -3.96 -8.55
C GLU A 209 11.79 -3.45 -7.11
N CYS A 210 11.69 -2.14 -6.91
CA CYS A 210 11.65 -1.54 -5.58
C CYS A 210 10.61 -0.43 -5.52
N PHE A 211 9.82 -0.36 -4.45
CA PHE A 211 9.06 0.86 -4.12
C PHE A 211 9.55 1.40 -2.79
N ILE A 212 9.70 2.72 -2.70
CA ILE A 212 10.01 3.40 -1.45
C ILE A 212 8.86 4.35 -1.15
N THR A 213 8.27 4.22 0.03
CA THR A 213 7.27 5.15 0.55
C THR A 213 7.67 5.61 1.94
N THR A 214 7.58 6.92 2.18
CA THR A 214 7.64 7.45 3.53
C THR A 214 6.24 7.76 4.04
N LEU A 215 5.94 7.33 5.26
CA LEU A 215 4.69 7.60 5.95
C LEU A 215 5.03 8.48 7.17
N GLN A 216 4.64 9.76 7.12
CA GLN A 216 4.92 10.74 8.17
C GLN A 216 3.61 11.19 8.81
N PRO A 217 3.24 10.63 9.97
CA PRO A 217 2.21 11.24 10.81
C PRO A 217 2.62 12.67 11.22
N HIS A 218 1.69 13.61 11.12
CA HIS A 218 1.88 15.00 11.54
C HIS A 218 0.59 15.61 12.07
N ASP A 219 0.69 16.76 12.75
CA ASP A 219 -0.48 17.54 13.15
C ASP A 219 -1.26 18.01 11.92
N GLN A 220 -2.58 17.99 12.00
CA GLN A 220 -3.43 18.48 10.91
C GLN A 220 -3.08 19.96 10.60
N GLY A 221 -2.94 20.30 9.33
CA GLY A 221 -2.52 21.64 8.89
C GLY A 221 -1.00 21.86 8.85
N ALA A 222 -0.18 20.91 9.31
CA ALA A 222 1.29 21.01 9.29
C ALA A 222 1.97 20.29 8.11
N ALA A 223 1.27 20.07 7.00
CA ALA A 223 1.74 19.27 5.87
C ALA A 223 3.04 19.80 5.25
N GLU A 224 3.21 21.12 5.14
CA GLU A 224 4.45 21.70 4.60
C GLU A 224 5.67 21.42 5.48
N ALA A 225 5.50 21.48 6.81
CA ALA A 225 6.56 21.13 7.74
C ALA A 225 6.91 19.63 7.63
N ALA A 226 5.90 18.78 7.48
CA ALA A 226 6.10 17.34 7.28
C ALA A 226 6.87 17.05 5.98
N ARG A 227 6.55 17.74 4.86
CA ARG A 227 7.26 17.57 3.58
C ARG A 227 8.75 17.89 3.69
N ARG A 228 9.12 18.91 4.46
CA ARG A 228 10.53 19.29 4.69
C ARG A 228 11.33 18.23 5.45
N LEU A 229 10.67 17.32 6.17
CA LEU A 229 11.33 16.22 6.89
C LEU A 229 11.53 14.99 6.01
N THR A 230 10.73 14.84 4.96
CA THR A 230 10.71 13.67 4.07
C THR A 230 11.44 13.91 2.76
N GLN A 231 11.59 15.16 2.33
CA GLN A 231 12.34 15.54 1.14
C GLN A 231 13.82 15.77 1.49
N PRO A 232 14.76 15.33 0.63
CA PRO A 232 16.19 15.57 0.82
C PRO A 232 16.57 17.05 0.73
#